data_AF-K2NSR1-F1
#
_entry.id   AF-K2NSR1-F1
#
_cell.length_a   1.000
_cell.length_b   1.000
_cell.length_c   1.000
_cell.angle_alpha   90.00
_cell.angle_beta   90.00
_cell.angle_gamma   90.00
#
_symmetry.space_group_name_H-M   'P 1'
#
loop_
_entity.id
_entity.type
_entity.pdbx_description
1 polymer ?
#
loop_
_entity_poly.entity_id
_entity_poly.type
_entity_poly.pdbx_seq_one_letter_code
_entity_poly.pdbx_strand_id
1 'polypeptide(L)'
;MYNLYEKAKELQGIPTSTLLQDLTFSKILEKDYGTKITDKEVKNQVDTVKKQMGDQFSSVLQQYGYTEEGFKFLSRLQLLTTYAIDQEISKTQYTESNLKTAWESYHPEVEAVIVSVATKEEAVQASKSDADKFEKDNKDKKIKFDSTNTSISSELKTAAFKLKNGQLSKAIEVQNPANGMISYYVIKMINNPKKGTDINKYKNQLKTAIKNEKEADADYTNKVKAQYIKNHNVEIKEKEFSTLFSQLSTDSSK
;
A
#
# COMPACT_ATOMS: atom_id res chain seq x y z
N MET A 1 -18.28 -22.61 -9.65
CA MET A 1 -19.14 -21.60 -8.99
C MET A 1 -19.00 -21.81 -7.49
N TYR A 2 -18.46 -20.83 -6.75
CA TYR A 2 -18.30 -20.98 -5.29
C TYR A 2 -19.67 -20.94 -4.62
N ASN A 3 -20.00 -21.99 -3.86
CA ASN A 3 -21.13 -21.96 -2.93
C ASN A 3 -20.60 -21.60 -1.52
N LEU A 4 -21.45 -20.98 -0.70
CA LEU A 4 -21.10 -20.47 0.63
C LEU A 4 -20.51 -21.56 1.53
N TYR A 5 -21.07 -22.77 1.47
CA TYR A 5 -20.68 -23.89 2.32
C TYR A 5 -19.25 -24.37 2.06
N GLU A 6 -18.88 -24.58 0.80
CA GLU A 6 -17.51 -25.00 0.46
C GLU A 6 -16.49 -23.94 0.89
N LYS A 7 -16.79 -22.66 0.70
CA LYS A 7 -15.87 -21.59 1.12
C LYS A 7 -15.79 -21.40 2.62
N ALA A 8 -16.87 -21.65 3.36
CA ALA A 8 -16.84 -21.66 4.81
C ALA A 8 -15.91 -22.74 5.38
N LYS A 9 -15.77 -23.90 4.69
CA LYS A 9 -14.79 -24.94 5.10
C LYS A 9 -13.35 -24.49 4.90
N GLU A 10 -13.08 -23.71 3.87
CA GLU A 10 -11.74 -23.21 3.53
C GLU A 10 -11.32 -21.98 4.35
N LEU A 11 -12.30 -21.22 4.86
CA LEU A 11 -12.16 -19.93 5.54
C LEU A 11 -12.98 -19.88 6.83
N GLN A 12 -12.73 -20.84 7.72
CA GLN A 12 -13.51 -21.09 8.94
C GLN A 12 -13.45 -19.93 9.95
N GLY A 13 -12.38 -19.13 9.91
CA GLY A 13 -12.26 -17.94 10.75
C GLY A 13 -12.98 -16.70 10.22
N ILE A 14 -13.61 -16.75 9.04
CA ILE A 14 -14.32 -15.61 8.45
C ILE A 14 -15.82 -15.69 8.78
N PRO A 15 -16.42 -14.62 9.35
CA PRO A 15 -17.85 -14.56 9.57
C PRO A 15 -18.65 -14.71 8.26
N THR A 16 -19.82 -15.35 8.34
CA THR A 16 -20.69 -15.62 7.17
C THR A 16 -21.00 -14.36 6.34
N SER A 17 -21.23 -13.22 6.99
CA SER A 17 -21.48 -11.94 6.31
C SER A 17 -20.27 -11.48 5.48
N THR A 18 -19.08 -11.48 6.06
CA THR A 18 -17.84 -11.15 5.33
C THR A 18 -17.61 -12.12 4.18
N LEU A 19 -17.82 -13.42 4.40
CA LEU A 19 -17.66 -14.42 3.36
C LEU A 19 -18.65 -14.20 2.20
N LEU A 20 -19.91 -13.83 2.48
CA LEU A 20 -20.89 -13.48 1.46
C LEU A 20 -20.48 -12.22 0.67
N GLN A 21 -19.89 -11.22 1.32
CA GLN A 21 -19.34 -10.04 0.64
C GLN A 21 -18.20 -10.44 -0.30
N ASP A 22 -17.23 -11.20 0.21
CA ASP A 22 -16.06 -11.66 -0.56
C ASP A 22 -16.45 -12.50 -1.77
N LEU A 23 -17.43 -13.41 -1.60
CA LEU A 23 -17.96 -14.22 -2.70
C LEU A 23 -18.70 -13.38 -3.74
N THR A 24 -19.41 -12.34 -3.30
CA THR A 24 -20.11 -11.43 -4.22
C THR A 24 -19.11 -10.62 -5.04
N PHE A 25 -18.10 -10.02 -4.39
CA PHE A 25 -17.04 -9.29 -5.08
C PHE A 25 -16.23 -10.19 -5.98
N SER A 26 -15.86 -11.39 -5.53
CA SER A 26 -15.17 -12.37 -6.37
C SER A 26 -15.97 -12.63 -7.64
N LYS A 27 -17.27 -12.94 -7.56
CA LYS A 27 -18.08 -13.20 -8.76
C LYS A 27 -18.15 -11.99 -9.71
N ILE A 28 -18.35 -10.80 -9.17
CA ILE A 28 -18.45 -9.56 -9.96
C ILE A 28 -17.12 -9.27 -10.67
N LEU A 29 -16.02 -9.29 -9.92
CA LEU A 29 -14.71 -8.90 -10.45
C LEU A 29 -14.10 -9.99 -11.33
N GLU A 30 -14.41 -11.27 -11.11
CA GLU A 30 -14.02 -12.34 -12.05
C GLU A 30 -14.70 -12.17 -13.40
N LYS A 31 -15.99 -11.78 -13.41
CA LYS A 31 -16.72 -11.51 -14.64
C LYS A 31 -16.11 -10.34 -15.43
N ASP A 32 -15.67 -9.30 -14.74
CA ASP A 32 -15.12 -8.10 -15.39
C ASP A 32 -13.62 -8.24 -15.72
N TYR A 33 -12.84 -8.87 -14.84
CA TYR A 33 -11.38 -8.84 -14.84
C TYR A 33 -10.69 -10.18 -14.61
N GLY A 34 -11.41 -11.31 -14.57
CA GLY A 34 -10.82 -12.63 -14.29
C GLY A 34 -9.71 -13.03 -15.26
N THR A 35 -9.76 -12.55 -16.51
CA THR A 35 -8.72 -12.78 -17.53
C THR A 35 -7.51 -11.85 -17.39
N LYS A 36 -7.62 -10.79 -16.60
CA LYS A 36 -6.53 -9.83 -16.31
C LYS A 36 -5.66 -10.29 -15.15
N ILE A 37 -6.19 -11.14 -14.28
CA ILE A 37 -5.47 -11.72 -13.15
C ILE A 37 -5.25 -13.21 -13.42
N THR A 38 -4.04 -13.58 -13.76
CA THR A 38 -3.64 -14.95 -14.08
C THR A 38 -3.40 -15.78 -12.82
N ASP A 39 -3.56 -17.10 -12.93
CA ASP A 39 -3.23 -18.02 -11.83
C ASP A 39 -1.75 -17.92 -11.41
N LYS A 40 -0.87 -17.55 -12.35
CA LYS A 40 0.55 -17.30 -12.07
C LYS A 40 0.74 -16.10 -11.15
N GLU A 41 0.02 -15.00 -11.37
CA GLU A 41 0.08 -13.82 -10.49
C GLU A 41 -0.44 -14.13 -9.10
N VAL A 42 -1.55 -14.87 -9.00
CA VAL A 42 -2.08 -15.35 -7.72
C VAL A 42 -1.06 -16.23 -7.00
N LYS A 43 -0.46 -17.20 -7.72
CA LYS A 43 0.58 -18.08 -7.15
C LYS A 43 1.78 -17.29 -6.66
N ASN A 44 2.26 -16.31 -7.44
CA ASN A 44 3.39 -15.47 -7.05
C ASN A 44 3.10 -14.67 -5.78
N GLN A 45 1.87 -14.15 -5.63
CA GLN A 45 1.45 -13.45 -4.41
C GLN A 45 1.48 -14.39 -3.20
N VAL A 46 0.90 -15.59 -3.32
CA VAL A 46 0.89 -16.60 -2.25
C VAL A 46 2.32 -17.04 -1.89
N ASP A 47 3.15 -17.35 -2.89
CA ASP A 47 4.54 -17.78 -2.68
C ASP A 47 5.37 -16.68 -2.01
N THR A 48 5.11 -15.41 -2.32
CA THR A 48 5.80 -14.27 -1.68
C THR A 48 5.50 -14.24 -0.19
N VAL A 49 4.22 -14.35 0.20
CA VAL A 49 3.82 -14.37 1.61
C VAL A 49 4.36 -15.61 2.31
N LYS A 50 4.27 -16.78 1.67
CA LYS A 50 4.82 -18.04 2.17
C LYS A 50 6.33 -17.94 2.43
N LYS A 51 7.09 -17.31 1.53
CA LYS A 51 8.53 -17.08 1.68
C LYS A 51 8.84 -16.10 2.81
N GLN A 52 8.04 -15.05 2.98
CA GLN A 52 8.20 -14.09 4.07
C GLN A 52 7.93 -14.71 5.44
N MET A 53 6.94 -15.60 5.54
CA MET A 53 6.56 -16.27 6.79
C MET A 53 7.38 -17.53 7.09
N GLY A 54 7.99 -18.15 6.07
CA GLY A 54 8.77 -19.38 6.20
C GLY A 54 7.95 -20.51 6.85
N ASP A 55 8.56 -21.19 7.83
CA ASP A 55 7.95 -22.32 8.53
C ASP A 55 6.69 -21.96 9.32
N GLN A 56 6.48 -20.68 9.62
CA GLN A 56 5.29 -20.20 10.33
C GLN A 56 4.05 -20.09 9.43
N PHE A 57 4.19 -20.18 8.10
CA PHE A 57 3.06 -19.95 7.18
C PHE A 57 1.87 -20.85 7.50
N SER A 58 2.09 -22.16 7.67
CA SER A 58 1.01 -23.12 7.92
C SER A 58 0.33 -22.89 9.27
N SER A 59 1.09 -22.58 10.32
CA SER A 59 0.52 -22.36 11.66
C SER A 59 -0.25 -21.04 11.74
N VAL A 60 0.23 -20.01 11.04
CA VAL A 60 -0.48 -18.72 10.91
C VAL A 60 -1.80 -18.88 10.17
N LEU A 61 -1.82 -19.62 9.05
CA LEU A 61 -3.09 -19.90 8.35
C LEU A 61 -4.08 -20.64 9.26
N GLN A 62 -3.63 -21.67 9.98
CA GLN A 62 -4.47 -22.40 10.93
C GLN A 62 -5.01 -21.50 12.05
N GLN A 63 -4.18 -20.60 12.59
CA GLN A 63 -4.59 -19.64 13.61
C GLN A 63 -5.72 -18.73 13.11
N TYR A 64 -5.69 -18.32 11.85
CA TYR A 64 -6.77 -17.56 11.22
C TYR A 64 -7.95 -18.42 10.75
N GLY A 65 -7.88 -19.76 10.89
CA GLY A 65 -8.90 -20.67 10.39
C GLY A 65 -8.93 -20.77 8.86
N TYR A 66 -7.79 -20.56 8.20
CA TYR A 66 -7.66 -20.59 6.74
C TYR A 66 -6.97 -21.88 6.28
N THR A 67 -7.42 -22.39 5.14
CA THR A 67 -6.67 -23.37 4.34
C THR A 67 -5.79 -22.65 3.31
N GLU A 68 -4.82 -23.35 2.70
CA GLU A 68 -4.02 -22.77 1.62
C GLU A 68 -4.89 -22.37 0.41
N GLU A 69 -5.94 -23.15 0.11
CA GLU A 69 -6.87 -22.81 -0.98
C GLU A 69 -7.77 -21.61 -0.64
N GLY A 70 -8.19 -21.50 0.63
CA GLY A 70 -8.88 -20.30 1.13
C GLY A 70 -7.99 -19.06 1.04
N PHE A 71 -6.73 -19.18 1.43
CA PHE A 71 -5.76 -18.08 1.31
C PHE A 71 -5.49 -17.69 -0.15
N LYS A 72 -5.43 -18.66 -1.06
CA LYS A 72 -5.32 -18.43 -2.51
C LYS A 72 -6.54 -17.70 -3.06
N PHE A 73 -7.76 -18.07 -2.63
CA PHE A 73 -8.99 -17.37 -2.98
C PHE A 73 -8.95 -15.90 -2.53
N LEU A 74 -8.59 -15.63 -1.27
CA LEU A 74 -8.46 -14.26 -0.75
C LEU A 74 -7.38 -13.47 -1.50
N SER A 75 -6.25 -14.10 -1.83
CA SER A 75 -5.18 -13.48 -2.63
C SER A 75 -5.66 -13.08 -4.01
N ARG A 76 -6.43 -13.94 -4.67
CA ARG A 76 -7.04 -13.64 -5.98
C ARG A 76 -8.07 -12.51 -5.89
N LEU A 77 -8.94 -12.54 -4.89
CA LEU A 77 -9.91 -11.48 -4.63
C LEU A 77 -9.23 -10.14 -4.38
N GLN A 78 -8.15 -10.12 -3.61
CA GLN A 78 -7.37 -8.90 -3.34
C GLN A 78 -6.76 -8.33 -4.63
N LEU A 79 -6.17 -9.18 -5.48
CA LEU A 79 -5.60 -8.75 -6.77
C LEU A 79 -6.69 -8.17 -7.70
N LEU A 80 -7.82 -8.85 -7.81
CA LEU A 80 -8.97 -8.37 -8.59
C LEU A 80 -9.50 -7.04 -8.07
N THR A 81 -9.63 -6.90 -6.75
CA THR A 81 -10.11 -5.68 -6.09
C THR A 81 -9.15 -4.52 -6.32
N THR A 82 -7.84 -4.76 -6.18
CA THR A 82 -6.79 -3.77 -6.46
C THR A 82 -6.84 -3.32 -7.91
N TYR A 83 -6.94 -4.27 -8.85
CA TYR A 83 -7.08 -3.96 -10.27
C TYR A 83 -8.33 -3.12 -10.58
N ALA A 84 -9.47 -3.48 -10.00
CA ALA A 84 -10.72 -2.77 -10.20
C ALA A 84 -10.66 -1.31 -9.70
N ILE A 85 -10.02 -1.09 -8.54
CA ILE A 85 -9.77 0.25 -7.99
C ILE A 85 -8.80 1.02 -8.90
N ASP A 86 -7.72 0.38 -9.36
CA ASP A 86 -6.75 0.97 -10.28
C ASP A 86 -7.38 1.43 -11.60
N GLN A 87 -8.31 0.64 -12.14
CA GLN A 87 -9.06 1.02 -13.33
C GLN A 87 -9.90 2.27 -13.07
N GLU A 88 -10.57 2.36 -11.92
CA GLU A 88 -11.40 3.50 -11.58
C GLU A 88 -10.57 4.76 -11.31
N ILE A 89 -9.43 4.62 -10.62
CA ILE A 89 -8.44 5.70 -10.45
C ILE A 89 -7.97 6.21 -11.81
N SER A 90 -7.60 5.28 -12.70
CA SER A 90 -7.09 5.64 -14.02
C SER A 90 -8.11 6.39 -14.88
N LYS A 91 -9.40 6.05 -14.73
CA LYS A 91 -10.51 6.69 -15.46
C LYS A 91 -10.89 8.04 -14.88
N THR A 92 -10.82 8.21 -13.56
CA THR A 92 -11.49 9.35 -12.88
C THR A 92 -10.55 10.29 -12.13
N GLN A 93 -9.36 9.84 -11.71
CA GLN A 93 -8.53 10.57 -10.77
C GLN A 93 -7.31 11.24 -11.39
N TYR A 94 -6.88 10.86 -12.60
CA TYR A 94 -5.77 11.51 -13.30
C TYR A 94 -6.17 12.80 -14.03
N THR A 95 -7.00 13.61 -13.37
CA THR A 95 -7.41 14.93 -13.85
C THR A 95 -6.27 15.94 -13.74
N GLU A 96 -6.33 17.02 -14.53
CA GLU A 96 -5.34 18.10 -14.45
C GLU A 96 -5.29 18.73 -13.04
N SER A 97 -6.45 18.87 -12.40
CA SER A 97 -6.57 19.36 -11.03
C SER A 97 -5.80 18.48 -10.05
N ASN A 98 -6.04 17.17 -10.08
CA ASN A 98 -5.37 16.24 -9.16
C ASN A 98 -3.86 16.15 -9.43
N LEU A 99 -3.45 16.22 -10.70
CA LEU A 99 -2.03 16.29 -11.07
C LEU A 99 -1.36 17.54 -10.51
N LYS A 100 -2.03 18.69 -10.57
CA LYS A 100 -1.54 19.94 -10.00
C LYS A 100 -1.44 19.86 -8.47
N THR A 101 -2.44 19.30 -7.79
CA THR A 101 -2.40 19.09 -6.33
C THR A 101 -1.25 18.17 -5.94
N ALA A 102 -1.09 17.03 -6.63
CA ALA A 102 0.03 16.12 -6.39
C ALA A 102 1.39 16.78 -6.64
N TRP A 103 1.48 17.70 -7.61
CA TRP A 103 2.69 18.45 -7.93
C TRP A 103 3.13 19.40 -6.82
N GLU A 104 2.21 19.93 -6.02
CA GLU A 104 2.51 20.84 -4.92
C GLU A 104 3.40 20.16 -3.87
N SER A 105 3.05 18.93 -3.49
CA SER A 105 3.79 18.12 -2.51
C SER A 105 4.87 17.22 -3.11
N TYR A 106 4.93 17.10 -4.44
CA TYR A 106 5.92 16.26 -5.12
C TYR A 106 7.36 16.72 -4.87
N HIS A 107 8.21 15.75 -4.55
CA HIS A 107 9.65 15.91 -4.51
C HIS A 107 10.31 14.86 -5.42
N PRO A 108 11.18 15.25 -6.37
CA PRO A 108 11.85 14.33 -7.27
C PRO A 108 12.74 13.32 -6.54
N GLU A 109 13.15 12.31 -7.29
CA GLU A 109 14.11 11.31 -6.83
C GLU A 109 15.38 11.99 -6.28
N VAL A 110 15.68 11.68 -5.03
CA VAL A 110 16.94 12.01 -4.35
C VAL A 110 17.76 10.75 -4.19
N GLU A 111 19.07 10.92 -3.99
CA GLU A 111 19.97 9.86 -3.55
C GLU A 111 20.51 10.20 -2.17
N ALA A 112 20.39 9.27 -1.22
CA ALA A 112 20.84 9.44 0.15
C ALA A 112 21.39 8.14 0.74
N VAL A 113 22.19 8.27 1.78
CA VAL A 113 22.54 7.17 2.70
C VAL A 113 21.61 7.30 3.91
N ILE A 114 20.86 6.25 4.24
CA ILE A 114 19.97 6.21 5.41
C ILE A 114 20.45 5.11 6.35
N VAL A 115 20.91 5.47 7.54
CA VAL A 115 21.40 4.52 8.54
C VAL A 115 20.44 4.50 9.73
N SER A 116 19.98 3.31 10.10
CA SER A 116 19.26 3.08 11.36
C SER A 116 20.24 2.68 12.46
N VAL A 117 20.01 3.16 13.67
CA VAL A 117 20.79 2.80 14.88
C VAL A 117 19.84 2.44 16.02
N ALA A 118 20.38 1.78 17.06
CA ALA A 118 19.55 1.21 18.13
C ALA A 118 19.10 2.28 19.14
N THR A 119 19.92 3.31 19.38
CA THR A 119 19.66 4.32 20.40
C THR A 119 19.70 5.75 19.87
N LYS A 120 19.06 6.65 20.62
CA LYS A 120 19.07 8.08 20.33
C LYS A 120 20.47 8.66 20.41
N GLU A 121 21.25 8.22 21.40
CA GLU A 121 22.61 8.65 21.67
C GLU A 121 23.54 8.29 20.50
N GLU A 122 23.44 7.07 19.98
CA GLU A 122 24.17 6.64 18.78
C GLU A 122 23.80 7.51 17.57
N ALA A 123 22.51 7.81 17.38
CA ALA A 123 22.07 8.66 16.26
C ALA A 123 22.62 10.08 16.39
N VAL A 124 22.64 10.63 17.61
CA VAL A 124 23.22 11.95 17.88
C VAL A 124 24.73 11.95 17.59
N GLN A 125 25.45 10.92 17.99
CA GLN A 125 26.89 10.79 17.70
C GLN A 125 27.14 10.66 16.18
N ALA A 126 26.40 9.79 15.51
CA ALA A 126 26.48 9.61 14.06
C ALA A 126 26.18 10.91 13.31
N SER A 127 25.19 11.70 13.75
CA SER A 127 24.84 12.99 13.14
C SER A 127 25.92 14.07 13.25
N LYS A 128 26.91 13.90 14.13
CA LYS A 128 28.05 14.81 14.34
C LYS A 128 29.33 14.31 13.66
N SER A 129 29.28 13.16 12.98
CA SER A 129 30.43 12.58 12.30
C SER A 129 30.81 13.38 11.06
N ASP A 130 32.04 13.17 10.57
CA ASP A 130 32.42 13.64 9.25
C ASP A 130 31.52 13.03 8.18
N ALA A 131 30.97 13.86 7.29
CA ALA A 131 29.92 13.47 6.37
C ALA A 131 30.44 12.53 5.26
N ASP A 132 31.69 12.72 4.81
CA ASP A 132 32.31 11.90 3.76
C ASP A 132 32.72 10.54 4.32
N LYS A 133 33.25 10.51 5.55
CA LYS A 133 33.49 9.27 6.28
C LYS A 133 32.20 8.49 6.52
N PHE A 134 31.13 9.17 6.99
CA PHE A 134 29.83 8.53 7.21
C PHE A 134 29.30 7.86 5.93
N GLU A 135 29.39 8.55 4.79
CA GLU A 135 29.02 7.98 3.50
C GLU A 135 29.88 6.76 3.12
N LYS A 136 31.20 6.85 3.28
CA LYS A 136 32.14 5.77 2.95
C LYS A 136 31.88 4.52 3.79
N ASP A 137 31.65 4.69 5.09
CA ASP A 137 31.45 3.61 6.05
C ASP A 137 30.08 2.92 5.85
N ASN A 138 29.10 3.62 5.25
CA ASN A 138 27.72 3.14 5.06
C ASN A 138 27.29 3.06 3.59
N LYS A 139 28.23 2.79 2.68
CA LYS A 139 27.97 2.78 1.23
C LYS A 139 26.88 1.80 0.79
N ASP A 140 26.68 0.71 1.54
CA ASP A 140 25.65 -0.32 1.29
C ASP A 140 24.23 0.16 1.67
N LYS A 141 24.13 1.30 2.37
CA LYS A 141 22.86 1.94 2.75
C LYS A 141 22.44 3.07 1.81
N LYS A 142 23.11 3.23 0.66
CA LYS A 142 22.67 4.17 -0.39
C LYS A 142 21.35 3.73 -0.99
N ILE A 143 20.43 4.68 -1.11
CA ILE A 143 19.10 4.46 -1.65
C ILE A 143 18.65 5.66 -2.47
N LYS A 144 17.86 5.39 -3.51
CA LYS A 144 17.15 6.39 -4.30
C LYS A 144 15.67 6.33 -4.00
N PHE A 145 15.06 7.48 -3.78
CA PHE A 145 13.62 7.58 -3.53
C PHE A 145 13.11 8.97 -3.86
N ASP A 146 11.84 9.06 -4.24
CA ASP A 146 11.11 10.31 -4.41
C ASP A 146 10.00 10.42 -3.36
N SER A 147 9.17 11.46 -3.44
CA SER A 147 8.07 11.65 -2.49
C SER A 147 7.02 10.51 -2.51
N THR A 148 6.94 9.77 -3.62
CA THR A 148 5.93 8.70 -3.86
C THR A 148 6.36 7.35 -3.30
N ASN A 149 7.63 7.18 -2.93
CA ASN A 149 8.14 5.97 -2.33
C ASN A 149 7.41 5.64 -1.02
N THR A 150 6.89 4.42 -0.91
CA THR A 150 6.13 3.92 0.26
C THR A 150 6.97 3.10 1.22
N SER A 151 8.19 2.69 0.84
CA SER A 151 9.11 1.95 1.69
C SER A 151 9.87 2.85 2.68
N ILE A 152 9.93 4.16 2.43
CA ILE A 152 10.55 5.15 3.30
C ILE A 152 9.49 5.96 4.04
N SER A 153 9.62 6.05 5.36
CA SER A 153 8.65 6.75 6.22
C SER A 153 8.54 8.24 5.88
N SER A 154 7.39 8.84 6.21
CA SER A 154 7.12 10.27 6.00
C SER A 154 8.12 11.18 6.71
N GLU A 155 8.56 10.80 7.92
CA GLU A 155 9.52 11.53 8.74
C GLU A 155 10.89 11.55 8.06
N LEU A 156 11.34 10.40 7.55
CA LEU A 156 12.62 10.28 6.84
C LEU A 156 12.59 11.06 5.52
N LYS A 157 11.51 10.96 4.73
CA LYS A 157 11.35 11.76 3.50
C LYS A 157 11.40 13.25 3.79
N THR A 158 10.64 13.70 4.80
CA THR A 158 10.58 15.11 5.21
C THR A 158 11.94 15.63 5.68
N ALA A 159 12.69 14.83 6.43
CA ALA A 159 14.02 15.20 6.88
C ALA A 159 15.01 15.23 5.71
N ALA A 160 15.00 14.21 4.86
CA ALA A 160 15.91 14.10 3.73
C ALA A 160 15.76 15.26 2.74
N PHE A 161 14.53 15.60 2.33
CA PHE A 161 14.28 16.62 1.32
C PHE A 161 14.70 18.04 1.75
N LYS A 162 14.91 18.27 3.06
CA LYS A 162 15.44 19.53 3.60
C LYS A 162 16.97 19.63 3.54
N LEU A 163 17.68 18.53 3.29
CA LEU A 163 19.14 18.48 3.27
C LEU A 163 19.70 18.97 1.93
N LYS A 164 20.82 19.69 1.99
CA LYS A 164 21.66 19.99 0.82
C LYS A 164 22.56 18.80 0.49
N ASN A 165 23.06 18.72 -0.75
CA ASN A 165 24.07 17.74 -1.14
C ASN A 165 25.27 17.82 -0.18
N GLY A 166 25.75 16.66 0.28
CA GLY A 166 26.85 16.59 1.25
C GLY A 166 26.42 16.72 2.72
N GLN A 167 25.17 17.08 3.01
CA GLN A 167 24.74 17.36 4.37
C GLN A 167 24.28 16.11 5.12
N LEU A 168 24.64 16.03 6.41
CA LEU A 168 24.06 15.10 7.39
C LEU A 168 22.82 15.70 8.06
N SER A 169 21.82 14.87 8.31
CA SER A 169 20.68 15.22 9.18
C SER A 169 21.11 15.23 10.64
N LYS A 170 20.29 15.86 11.49
CA LYS A 170 20.25 15.52 12.92
C LYS A 170 19.72 14.10 13.10
N ALA A 171 19.83 13.55 14.32
CA ALA A 171 19.12 12.34 14.69
C ALA A 171 17.61 12.49 14.43
N ILE A 172 17.04 11.50 13.74
CA ILE A 172 15.61 11.43 13.40
C ILE A 172 15.01 10.26 14.16
N GLU A 173 13.86 10.48 14.77
CA GLU A 173 13.08 9.46 15.47
C GLU A 173 11.90 9.06 14.58
N VAL A 174 11.70 7.76 14.40
CA VAL A 174 10.58 7.20 13.63
C VAL A 174 9.88 6.17 14.50
N GLN A 175 8.58 6.38 14.72
CA GLN A 175 7.73 5.43 15.42
C GLN A 175 7.05 4.51 14.41
N ASN A 176 7.14 3.21 14.63
CA ASN A 176 6.39 2.23 13.83
C ASN A 176 4.92 2.25 14.28
N PRO A 177 3.97 2.62 13.40
CA PRO A 177 2.57 2.73 13.79
C PRO A 177 1.93 1.38 14.16
N ALA A 178 2.47 0.24 13.69
CA ALA A 178 1.89 -1.08 13.93
C ALA A 178 2.17 -1.62 15.34
N ASN A 179 3.31 -1.27 15.95
CA ASN A 179 3.71 -1.81 17.24
C ASN A 179 4.22 -0.76 18.24
N GLY A 180 4.26 0.52 17.84
CA GLY A 180 4.73 1.63 18.66
C GLY A 180 6.25 1.66 18.89
N MET A 181 7.02 0.73 18.31
CA MET A 181 8.48 0.70 18.49
C MET A 181 9.12 1.92 17.84
N ILE A 182 10.10 2.49 18.55
CA ILE A 182 10.85 3.65 18.08
C ILE A 182 12.17 3.18 17.47
N SER A 183 12.52 3.74 16.32
CA SER A 183 13.81 3.55 15.65
C SER A 183 14.45 4.90 15.36
N TYR A 184 15.78 4.96 15.40
CA TYR A 184 16.53 6.20 15.21
C TYR A 184 17.36 6.16 13.94
N TYR A 185 17.42 7.28 13.22
CA TYR A 185 18.04 7.36 11.91
C TYR A 185 18.95 8.58 11.77
N VAL A 186 19.94 8.45 10.89
CA VAL A 186 20.75 9.56 10.37
C VAL A 186 20.81 9.44 8.85
N ILE A 187 20.63 10.57 8.16
CA ILE A 187 20.59 10.65 6.70
C ILE A 187 21.76 11.50 6.22
N LYS A 188 22.51 11.00 5.24
CA LYS A 188 23.47 11.80 4.47
C LYS A 188 22.93 11.97 3.05
N MET A 189 22.69 13.21 2.65
CA MET A 189 22.22 13.52 1.31
C MET A 189 23.38 13.47 0.31
N ILE A 190 23.19 12.72 -0.77
CA ILE A 190 24.14 12.62 -1.89
C ILE A 190 23.71 13.59 -3.00
N ASN A 191 22.45 13.47 -3.44
CA ASN A 191 21.90 14.29 -4.50
C ASN A 191 20.44 14.66 -4.24
N ASN A 192 20.16 15.96 -4.16
CA ASN A 192 18.84 16.53 -3.96
C ASN A 192 18.50 17.53 -5.09
N PRO A 193 17.95 17.06 -6.23
CA PRO A 193 17.59 17.92 -7.33
C PRO A 193 16.30 18.71 -7.03
N LYS A 194 16.24 19.96 -7.53
CA LYS A 194 15.00 20.75 -7.52
C LYS A 194 13.96 20.13 -8.46
N LYS A 195 12.67 20.22 -8.10
CA LYS A 195 11.56 19.77 -8.96
C LYS A 195 11.41 20.53 -10.27
N GLY A 196 11.90 21.76 -10.33
CA GLY A 196 11.72 22.63 -11.50
C GLY A 196 10.26 23.04 -11.67
N THR A 197 9.88 23.42 -12.89
CA THR A 197 8.53 23.94 -13.21
C THR A 197 7.77 23.05 -14.19
N ASP A 198 8.45 22.09 -14.84
CA ASP A 198 7.82 21.21 -15.82
C ASP A 198 7.15 20.01 -15.15
N ILE A 199 5.85 20.15 -14.91
CA ILE A 199 4.99 19.10 -14.37
C ILE A 199 4.93 17.87 -15.29
N ASN A 200 5.05 18.04 -16.61
CA ASN A 200 4.90 16.94 -17.57
C ASN A 200 6.07 15.95 -17.47
N LYS A 201 7.26 16.44 -17.13
CA LYS A 201 8.44 15.60 -16.86
C LYS A 201 8.18 14.54 -15.79
N TYR A 202 7.31 14.82 -14.82
CA TYR A 202 7.04 13.95 -13.67
C TYR A 202 5.62 13.36 -13.69
N LYS A 203 4.92 13.42 -14.83
CA LYS A 203 3.52 13.01 -14.94
C LYS A 203 3.25 11.58 -14.46
N ASN A 204 4.18 10.66 -14.69
CA ASN A 204 4.05 9.27 -14.22
C ASN A 204 4.15 9.17 -12.70
N GLN A 205 5.10 9.86 -12.09
CA GLN A 205 5.26 9.90 -10.64
C GLN A 205 4.06 10.58 -9.97
N LEU A 206 3.51 11.63 -10.58
CA LEU A 206 2.29 12.26 -10.08
C LEU A 206 1.08 11.34 -10.15
N LYS A 207 0.94 10.55 -11.22
CA LYS A 207 -0.08 9.50 -11.28
C LYS A 207 0.11 8.43 -10.20
N THR A 208 1.35 8.04 -9.91
CA THR A 208 1.67 7.13 -8.80
C THR A 208 1.30 7.76 -7.45
N ALA A 209 1.58 9.05 -7.24
CA ALA A 209 1.20 9.75 -6.02
C ALA A 209 -0.32 9.74 -5.82
N ILE A 210 -1.09 10.11 -6.86
CA ILE A 210 -2.56 10.10 -6.85
C ILE A 210 -3.08 8.67 -6.60
N LYS A 211 -2.47 7.67 -7.27
CA LYS A 211 -2.85 6.27 -7.08
C LYS A 211 -2.69 5.86 -5.63
N ASN A 212 -1.50 6.05 -5.04
CA ASN A 212 -1.22 5.66 -3.67
C ASN A 212 -2.15 6.35 -2.66
N GLU A 213 -2.46 7.64 -2.89
CA GLU A 213 -3.43 8.39 -2.07
C GLU A 213 -4.83 7.75 -2.14
N LYS A 214 -5.32 7.46 -3.34
CA LYS A 214 -6.67 6.94 -3.55
C LYS A 214 -6.84 5.47 -3.16
N GLU A 215 -5.79 4.66 -3.26
CA GLU A 215 -5.79 3.29 -2.72
C GLU A 215 -5.84 3.26 -1.20
N ALA A 216 -5.24 4.25 -0.53
CA ALA A 216 -5.26 4.38 0.93
C ALA A 216 -6.54 5.04 1.48
N ASP A 217 -7.30 5.73 0.62
CA ASP A 217 -8.56 6.40 0.97
C ASP A 217 -9.71 5.37 1.08
N ALA A 218 -10.09 5.06 2.33
CA ALA A 218 -11.15 4.11 2.62
C ALA A 218 -12.51 4.54 2.04
N ASP A 219 -12.81 5.84 2.02
CA ASP A 219 -14.08 6.35 1.49
C ASP A 219 -14.12 6.21 -0.03
N TYR A 220 -13.02 6.55 -0.70
CA TYR A 220 -12.89 6.34 -2.14
C TYR A 220 -13.01 4.86 -2.51
N THR A 221 -12.24 3.98 -1.87
CA THR A 221 -12.26 2.55 -2.18
C THR A 221 -13.62 1.90 -1.88
N ASN A 222 -14.32 2.30 -0.81
CA ASN A 222 -15.69 1.85 -0.52
C ASN A 222 -16.69 2.34 -1.57
N LYS A 223 -16.57 3.59 -2.03
CA LYS A 223 -17.39 4.13 -3.11
C LYS A 223 -17.21 3.36 -4.41
N VAL A 224 -15.96 3.01 -4.77
CA VAL A 224 -15.70 2.16 -5.95
C VAL A 224 -16.37 0.79 -5.78
N LYS A 225 -16.21 0.13 -4.63
CA LYS A 225 -16.88 -1.16 -4.34
C LYS A 225 -18.40 -1.05 -4.46
N ALA A 226 -19.01 0.01 -3.92
CA ALA A 226 -20.46 0.26 -4.04
C ALA A 226 -20.91 0.43 -5.50
N GLN A 227 -20.11 1.08 -6.34
CA GLN A 227 -20.40 1.19 -7.78
C GLN A 227 -20.42 -0.17 -8.47
N TYR A 228 -19.50 -1.09 -8.15
CA TYR A 228 -19.51 -2.44 -8.73
C TYR A 228 -20.77 -3.24 -8.30
N ILE A 229 -21.18 -3.14 -7.04
CA ILE A 229 -22.43 -3.74 -6.55
C ILE A 229 -23.63 -3.21 -7.34
N LYS A 230 -23.71 -1.88 -7.54
CA LYS A 230 -24.77 -1.23 -8.31
C LYS A 230 -24.76 -1.63 -9.79
N ASN A 231 -23.59 -1.59 -10.44
CA ASN A 231 -23.45 -1.86 -11.88
C ASN A 231 -23.82 -3.30 -12.26
N HIS A 232 -23.65 -4.24 -11.33
CA HIS A 232 -24.03 -5.64 -11.53
C HIS A 232 -25.43 -5.98 -10.99
N ASN A 233 -26.22 -4.98 -10.56
CA ASN A 233 -27.59 -5.13 -10.05
C ASN A 233 -27.70 -6.23 -8.98
N VAL A 234 -26.78 -6.22 -8.00
CA VAL A 234 -26.78 -7.22 -6.93
C VAL A 234 -28.04 -7.07 -6.08
N GLU A 235 -28.79 -8.16 -5.94
CA GLU A 235 -30.00 -8.24 -5.13
C GLU A 235 -29.79 -9.18 -3.94
N ILE A 236 -30.07 -8.70 -2.73
CA ILE A 236 -30.04 -9.52 -1.51
C ILE A 236 -31.45 -10.04 -1.25
N LYS A 237 -31.67 -11.32 -1.54
CA LYS A 237 -32.98 -11.98 -1.37
C LYS A 237 -33.25 -12.42 0.07
N GLU A 238 -32.20 -12.79 0.80
CA GLU A 238 -32.30 -13.25 2.17
C GLU A 238 -32.35 -12.07 3.14
N LYS A 239 -33.48 -11.92 3.85
CA LYS A 239 -33.76 -10.75 4.70
C LYS A 239 -32.73 -10.56 5.82
N GLU A 240 -32.22 -11.67 6.37
CA GLU A 240 -31.20 -11.66 7.43
C GLU A 240 -29.89 -10.98 6.99
N PHE A 241 -29.63 -10.91 5.69
CA PHE A 241 -28.46 -10.25 5.11
C PHE A 241 -28.79 -8.92 4.44
N SER A 242 -29.99 -8.35 4.62
CA SER A 242 -30.41 -7.11 3.94
C SER A 242 -29.45 -5.92 4.12
N THR A 243 -28.65 -5.91 5.20
CA THR A 243 -27.65 -4.89 5.50
C THR A 243 -26.23 -5.27 5.08
N LEU A 244 -26.03 -6.32 4.28
CA LEU A 244 -24.72 -6.90 3.93
C LEU A 244 -23.72 -5.89 3.35
N PHE A 245 -24.19 -4.88 2.62
CA PHE A 245 -23.36 -3.85 2.00
C PHE A 245 -23.63 -2.43 2.52
N SER A 246 -24.31 -2.30 3.67
CA SER A 246 -24.66 -0.99 4.24
C SER A 246 -23.42 -0.15 4.54
N GLN A 247 -22.32 -0.77 4.95
CA GLN A 247 -21.02 -0.13 5.21
C GLN A 247 -20.35 0.46 3.96
N LEU A 248 -20.73 0.03 2.75
CA LEU A 248 -20.23 0.59 1.51
C LEU A 248 -21.04 1.81 1.06
N SER A 249 -22.25 1.95 1.62
CA SER A 249 -23.15 3.06 1.36
C SER A 249 -22.81 4.19 2.31
N THR A 250 -21.63 4.78 2.15
CA THR A 250 -21.38 6.11 2.72
C THR A 250 -22.16 7.10 1.87
N ASP A 251 -23.42 7.35 2.25
CA ASP A 251 -24.12 8.55 1.80
C ASP A 251 -23.32 9.77 2.27
N SER A 252 -22.42 10.26 1.41
CA SER A 252 -21.80 11.58 1.55
C SER A 252 -22.79 12.69 1.16
N SER A 253 -24.01 12.60 1.68
CA SER A 253 -25.12 13.53 1.44
C SER A 253 -25.65 14.04 2.78
N LYS A 254 -24.83 14.83 3.49
CA LYS A 254 -25.30 15.88 4.39
C LYS A 254 -24.37 17.08 4.29
#